data_AF-A0A1I8A1V4-F1
#
_entry.id   AF-A0A1I8A1V4-F1
#
_cell.length_a   1.000
_cell.length_b   1.000
_cell.length_c   1.000
_cell.angle_alpha   90.00
_cell.angle_beta   90.00
_cell.angle_gamma   90.00
#
_symmetry.space_group_name_H-M   'P 1'
#
loop_
_entity.id
_entity.type
_entity.pdbx_description
1 polymer ?
#
loop_
_entity_poly.entity_id
_entity_poly.type
_entity_poly.pdbx_seq_one_letter_code
_entity_poly.pdbx_strand_id
1 'polypeptide(L)'
;MAFFIQDSLSCLLQYVEAVTALETSLARKLDKLEAFLSILESQPDLAACVQSSMEDSEAGSSGVLIVLVLVVFVNFLGAVIFAAVRRYNQHRWKKDMARKLSHRYQIMENIRTSKQLLKVVVADFIITFYFAVVLYYQVQGGGNTLSQVLGASFDLVAAVSAVLLPVLFIT
;
A
#
# COMPACT_ATOMS: atom_id res chain seq x y z
N MET A 1 -34.85 -13.71 18.18
CA MET A 1 -34.25 -13.34 16.87
C MET A 1 -34.22 -11.84 16.62
N ALA A 2 -35.23 -11.04 17.00
CA ALA A 2 -35.20 -9.58 16.80
C ALA A 2 -34.03 -8.85 17.52
N PHE A 3 -33.57 -9.36 18.66
CA PHE A 3 -32.45 -8.78 19.43
C PHE A 3 -31.09 -8.83 18.68
N PHE A 4 -30.88 -9.85 17.84
CA PHE A 4 -29.61 -10.05 17.11
C PHE A 4 -29.43 -9.04 15.96
N ILE A 5 -30.54 -8.57 15.38
CA ILE A 5 -30.53 -7.64 14.24
C ILE A 5 -30.18 -6.22 14.72
N GLN A 6 -30.67 -5.84 15.91
CA GLN A 6 -30.44 -4.51 16.49
C GLN A 6 -28.99 -4.32 16.96
N ASP A 7 -28.36 -5.36 17.49
CA ASP A 7 -26.93 -5.35 17.83
C ASP A 7 -26.03 -5.33 16.58
N SER A 8 -26.44 -6.04 15.53
CA SER A 8 -25.73 -6.04 14.23
C SER A 8 -25.77 -4.66 13.56
N LEU A 9 -26.91 -3.95 13.63
CA LEU A 9 -27.06 -2.60 13.10
C LEU A 9 -26.20 -1.58 13.85
N SER A 10 -26.11 -1.73 15.18
CA SER A 10 -25.27 -0.89 16.05
C SER A 10 -23.78 -1.06 15.73
N CYS A 11 -23.37 -2.30 15.42
CA CYS A 11 -22.03 -2.65 14.94
C CYS A 11 -21.73 -2.01 13.58
N LEU A 12 -22.69 -2.06 12.66
CA LEU A 12 -22.59 -1.46 11.34
C LEU A 12 -22.51 0.06 11.42
N LEU A 13 -23.26 0.69 12.32
CA LEU A 13 -23.21 2.13 12.57
C LEU A 13 -21.89 2.57 13.19
N GLN A 14 -21.34 1.83 14.16
CA GLN A 14 -20.00 2.09 14.72
C GLN A 14 -18.88 1.85 13.72
N TYR A 15 -19.03 0.85 12.85
CA TYR A 15 -18.10 0.61 11.76
C TYR A 15 -18.19 1.73 10.73
N VAL A 16 -19.40 2.18 10.35
CA VAL A 16 -19.60 3.34 9.49
C VAL A 16 -19.10 4.62 10.14
N GLU A 17 -19.23 4.82 11.45
CA GLU A 17 -18.67 5.97 12.17
C GLU A 17 -17.14 5.91 12.28
N ALA A 18 -16.56 4.73 12.48
CA ALA A 18 -15.12 4.55 12.51
C ALA A 18 -14.51 4.64 11.11
N VAL A 19 -15.21 4.13 10.10
CA VAL A 19 -14.88 4.27 8.68
C VAL A 19 -15.10 5.70 8.23
N THR A 20 -16.10 6.44 8.70
CA THR A 20 -16.27 7.87 8.41
C THR A 20 -15.32 8.75 9.22
N ALA A 21 -14.92 8.36 10.44
CA ALA A 21 -13.86 9.05 11.20
C ALA A 21 -12.48 8.79 10.58
N LEU A 22 -12.26 7.56 10.10
CA LEU A 22 -11.09 7.18 9.33
C LEU A 22 -11.15 7.82 7.95
N GLU A 23 -12.28 7.88 7.26
CA GLU A 23 -12.49 8.59 6.00
C GLU A 23 -12.44 10.08 6.19
N THR A 24 -12.75 10.68 7.34
CA THR A 24 -12.58 12.13 7.55
C THR A 24 -11.16 12.46 7.99
N SER A 25 -10.45 11.54 8.63
CA SER A 25 -9.01 11.65 8.87
C SER A 25 -8.18 11.27 7.64
N LEU A 26 -8.67 10.35 6.83
CA LEU A 26 -8.11 9.90 5.57
C LEU A 26 -8.48 10.94 4.56
N ALA A 27 -9.71 11.45 4.45
CA ALA A 27 -10.11 12.62 3.65
C ALA A 27 -9.38 13.87 4.07
N ARG A 28 -9.16 14.19 5.34
CA ARG A 28 -8.24 15.32 5.66
C ARG A 28 -6.80 15.09 5.21
N LYS A 29 -6.39 13.83 5.04
CA LYS A 29 -5.10 13.45 4.45
C LYS A 29 -5.18 13.24 2.94
N LEU A 30 -6.37 12.96 2.39
CA LEU A 30 -6.73 12.65 1.01
C LEU A 30 -7.00 13.95 0.32
N ASP A 31 -7.67 14.94 0.92
CA ASP A 31 -7.68 16.36 0.57
C ASP A 31 -6.25 16.91 0.52
N LYS A 32 -5.36 16.48 1.43
CA LYS A 32 -3.94 16.84 1.36
C LYS A 32 -3.19 16.07 0.27
N LEU A 33 -3.60 14.84 -0.03
CA LEU A 33 -3.02 13.97 -1.06
C LEU A 33 -3.56 14.28 -2.46
N GLU A 34 -4.80 14.73 -2.57
CA GLU A 34 -5.56 15.25 -3.70
C GLU A 34 -5.18 16.69 -3.93
N ALA A 35 -4.88 17.48 -2.90
CA ALA A 35 -4.12 18.72 -3.08
C ALA A 35 -2.72 18.40 -3.64
N PHE A 36 -2.05 17.34 -3.15
CA PHE A 36 -0.75 16.94 -3.70
C PHE A 36 -0.84 16.36 -5.12
N LEU A 37 -1.87 15.56 -5.40
CA LEU A 37 -2.14 14.93 -6.70
C LEU A 37 -2.65 15.96 -7.70
N SER A 38 -3.51 16.89 -7.30
CA SER A 38 -3.90 18.04 -8.12
C SER A 38 -2.74 19.01 -8.33
N ILE A 39 -1.82 19.16 -7.37
CA ILE A 39 -0.53 19.86 -7.60
C ILE A 39 0.32 19.09 -8.61
N LEU A 40 0.40 17.76 -8.54
CA LEU A 40 1.14 16.92 -9.50
C LEU A 40 0.48 16.88 -10.90
N GLU A 41 -0.85 16.86 -10.96
CA GLU A 41 -1.68 16.82 -12.18
C GLU A 41 -1.79 18.23 -12.82
N SER A 42 -1.68 19.29 -12.00
CA SER A 42 -1.51 20.69 -12.41
C SER A 42 -0.09 21.02 -12.90
N GLN A 43 0.83 20.06 -12.91
CA GLN A 43 2.11 20.20 -13.62
C GLN A 43 1.98 19.48 -14.97
N PRO A 44 1.37 20.11 -16.00
CA PRO A 44 1.41 19.56 -17.36
C PRO A 44 2.85 19.37 -17.84
N ASP A 45 3.78 20.16 -17.29
CA ASP A 45 5.22 20.02 -17.50
C ASP A 45 5.79 18.72 -16.91
N LEU A 46 5.23 18.14 -15.84
CA LEU A 46 5.74 16.89 -15.26
C LEU A 46 5.27 15.67 -16.06
N ALA A 47 4.01 15.64 -16.48
CA ALA A 47 3.49 14.60 -17.36
C ALA A 47 4.16 14.69 -18.75
N ALA A 48 4.31 15.89 -19.30
CA ALA A 48 5.07 16.12 -20.53
C ALA A 48 6.57 15.82 -20.38
N CYS A 49 7.18 16.03 -19.20
CA CYS A 49 8.58 15.68 -18.93
C CYS A 49 8.78 14.17 -18.73
N VAL A 50 7.78 13.46 -18.18
CA VAL A 50 7.76 11.99 -18.12
C VAL A 50 7.56 11.39 -19.52
N GLN A 51 6.68 11.98 -20.34
CA GLN A 51 6.47 11.57 -21.74
C GLN A 51 7.65 11.94 -22.66
N SER A 52 8.25 13.12 -22.51
CA SER A 52 9.43 13.53 -23.28
C SER A 52 10.68 12.76 -22.89
N SER A 53 10.83 12.42 -21.59
CA SER A 53 11.87 11.48 -21.14
C SER A 53 11.71 10.07 -21.75
N MET A 54 10.51 9.74 -22.24
CA MET A 54 10.22 8.49 -22.96
C MET A 54 10.58 8.57 -24.45
N GLU A 55 10.52 9.76 -25.08
CA GLU A 55 10.79 9.94 -26.52
C GLU A 55 12.27 10.24 -26.86
N ASP A 56 13.05 10.88 -25.98
CA ASP A 56 14.46 11.25 -26.28
C ASP A 56 15.49 10.13 -26.01
N SER A 57 15.06 8.87 -25.97
CA SER A 57 15.87 7.73 -25.51
C SER A 57 16.82 7.14 -26.56
N GLU A 58 17.88 7.88 -26.90
CA GLU A 58 19.23 7.28 -27.02
C GLU A 58 19.97 7.28 -25.65
N ALA A 59 19.37 7.89 -24.61
CA ALA A 59 19.83 7.88 -23.20
C ALA A 59 18.82 7.21 -22.23
N GLY A 60 18.08 6.18 -22.69
CA GLY A 60 16.88 5.61 -22.02
C GLY A 60 17.05 4.90 -20.67
N SER A 61 18.23 4.94 -20.07
CA SER A 61 18.48 4.36 -18.74
C SER A 61 17.99 5.28 -17.61
N SER A 62 18.12 6.60 -17.77
CA SER A 62 17.87 7.57 -16.68
C SER A 62 16.39 7.71 -16.31
N GLY A 63 15.48 7.69 -17.28
CA GLY A 63 14.04 7.82 -17.04
C GLY A 63 13.47 6.64 -16.25
N VAL A 64 13.87 5.41 -16.60
CA VAL A 64 13.43 4.19 -15.91
C VAL A 64 13.86 4.20 -14.44
N LEU A 65 15.09 4.66 -14.16
CA LEU A 65 15.60 4.78 -12.79
C LEU A 65 14.80 5.78 -11.96
N ILE A 66 14.42 6.92 -12.52
CA ILE A 66 13.62 7.94 -11.83
C ILE A 66 12.25 7.38 -11.44
N VAL A 67 11.56 6.73 -12.38
CA VAL A 67 10.25 6.11 -12.12
C VAL A 67 10.37 5.03 -11.04
N LEU A 68 11.40 4.20 -11.11
CA LEU A 68 11.64 3.12 -10.15
C LEU A 68 11.92 3.64 -8.74
N VAL A 69 12.72 4.71 -8.60
CA VAL A 69 12.95 5.38 -7.32
C VAL A 69 11.65 5.95 -6.76
N LEU A 70 10.83 6.59 -7.59
CA LEU A 70 9.52 7.13 -7.17
C LEU A 70 8.59 6.02 -6.68
N VAL A 71 8.49 4.90 -7.39
CA VAL A 71 7.65 3.76 -6.99
C VAL A 71 8.09 3.18 -5.65
N VAL A 72 9.41 2.95 -5.47
CA VAL A 72 9.95 2.45 -4.20
C VAL A 72 9.68 3.44 -3.06
N PHE A 73 9.83 4.74 -3.32
CA PHE A 73 9.57 5.78 -2.32
C PHE A 73 8.10 5.81 -1.89
N VAL A 74 7.16 5.76 -2.84
CA VAL A 74 5.72 5.73 -2.54
C VAL A 74 5.34 4.47 -1.76
N ASN A 75 5.86 3.30 -2.14
CA ASN A 75 5.61 2.05 -1.42
C ASN A 75 6.21 2.06 0.00
N PHE A 76 7.40 2.63 0.17
CA PHE A 76 8.00 2.85 1.49
C PHE A 76 7.10 3.75 2.36
N LEU A 77 6.62 4.87 1.80
CA LEU A 77 5.75 5.80 2.51
C LEU A 77 4.44 5.12 2.93
N GLY A 78 3.84 4.32 2.04
CA GLY A 78 2.66 3.49 2.34
C GLY A 78 2.90 2.55 3.52
N ALA A 79 4.01 1.81 3.51
CA ALA A 79 4.39 0.92 4.61
C ALA A 79 4.58 1.64 5.95
N VAL A 80 5.21 2.83 5.93
CA VAL A 80 5.39 3.67 7.13
C VAL A 80 4.05 4.16 7.68
N ILE A 81 3.15 4.64 6.82
CA ILE A 81 1.81 5.09 7.21
C ILE A 81 1.03 3.93 7.86
N PHE A 82 1.04 2.75 7.24
CA PHE A 82 0.37 1.56 7.79
C PHE A 82 0.95 1.13 9.14
N ALA A 83 2.27 1.15 9.28
CA ALA A 83 2.93 0.84 10.55
C ALA A 83 2.56 1.85 11.65
N ALA A 84 2.46 3.14 11.31
CA ALA A 84 2.05 4.20 12.22
C ALA A 84 0.59 4.03 12.68
N VAL A 85 -0.34 3.75 11.75
CA VAL A 85 -1.75 3.47 12.06
C VAL A 85 -1.88 2.27 12.99
N ARG A 86 -1.11 1.19 12.73
CA ARG A 86 -1.11 0.02 13.61
C ARG A 86 -0.62 0.36 15.02
N ARG A 87 0.50 1.08 15.14
CA ARG A 87 1.03 1.50 16.46
C ARG A 87 0.03 2.38 17.20
N TYR A 88 -0.63 3.29 16.50
CA TYR A 88 -1.66 4.15 17.08
C TYR A 88 -2.85 3.34 17.60
N ASN A 89 -3.37 2.40 16.80
CA ASN A 89 -4.48 1.52 17.21
C ASN A 89 -4.11 0.65 18.41
N GLN A 90 -2.90 0.09 18.44
CA GLN A 90 -2.42 -0.68 19.59
C GLN A 90 -2.28 0.18 20.85
N HIS A 91 -1.82 1.42 20.72
CA HIS A 91 -1.69 2.32 21.86
C HIS A 91 -3.05 2.74 22.41
N ARG A 92 -4.01 3.05 21.53
CA ARG A 92 -5.39 3.39 21.92
C ARG A 92 -6.11 2.22 22.58
N TRP A 93 -5.91 1.00 22.06
CA TRP A 93 -6.46 -0.22 22.65
C TRP A 93 -6.06 -0.43 24.11
N LYS A 94 -4.78 -0.18 24.46
CA LYS A 94 -4.31 -0.27 25.85
C LYS A 94 -5.00 0.74 26.77
N LYS A 95 -5.36 1.93 26.26
CA LYS A 95 -6.06 2.96 27.03
C LYS A 95 -7.56 2.66 27.18
N ASP A 96 -8.19 2.09 26.15
CA ASP A 96 -9.64 1.79 26.14
C ASP A 96 -10.01 0.46 26.82
N MET A 97 -9.03 -0.30 27.33
CA MET A 97 -9.21 -1.56 28.09
C MET A 97 -10.01 -1.43 29.39
N ALA A 98 -10.44 -0.24 29.81
CA ALA A 98 -11.31 -0.04 30.97
C ALA A 98 -12.82 0.04 30.61
N ARG A 99 -13.17 0.15 29.32
CA ARG A 99 -14.57 0.35 28.88
C ARG A 99 -15.32 -0.97 28.55
N LYS A 100 -16.64 -0.86 28.33
CA LYS A 100 -17.65 -1.93 28.14
C LYS A 100 -17.18 -3.09 27.23
N LEU A 101 -17.60 -4.31 27.56
CA LEU A 101 -17.18 -5.58 26.94
C LEU A 101 -17.44 -5.67 25.42
N SER A 102 -18.54 -5.14 24.89
CA SER A 102 -18.88 -5.25 23.45
C SER A 102 -17.90 -4.48 22.55
N HIS A 103 -17.51 -3.27 22.96
CA HIS A 103 -16.57 -2.42 22.24
C HIS A 103 -15.16 -3.04 22.17
N ARG A 104 -14.83 -3.94 23.10
CA ARG A 104 -13.55 -4.66 23.05
C ARG A 104 -13.50 -5.62 21.86
N TYR A 105 -14.59 -6.34 21.61
CA TYR A 105 -14.60 -7.32 20.53
C TYR A 105 -14.37 -6.67 19.15
N GLN A 106 -15.03 -5.55 18.87
CA GLN A 106 -14.88 -4.82 17.60
C GLN A 106 -13.44 -4.34 17.35
N ILE A 107 -12.80 -3.72 18.35
CA ILE A 107 -11.42 -3.25 18.16
C ILE A 107 -10.44 -4.45 18.09
N MET A 108 -10.70 -5.54 18.81
CA MET A 108 -9.89 -6.76 18.70
C MET A 108 -9.92 -7.31 17.27
N GLU A 109 -11.09 -7.32 16.63
CA GLU A 109 -11.23 -7.74 15.23
C GLU A 109 -10.50 -6.78 14.29
N ASN A 110 -10.66 -5.45 14.45
CA ASN A 110 -9.93 -4.46 13.64
C ASN A 110 -8.39 -4.57 13.80
N ILE A 111 -7.91 -4.94 15.00
CA ILE A 111 -6.48 -5.21 15.24
C ILE A 111 -6.04 -6.49 14.50
N ARG A 112 -6.90 -7.51 14.41
CA ARG A 112 -6.61 -8.72 13.65
C ARG A 112 -6.51 -8.43 12.16
N THR A 113 -7.50 -7.77 11.57
CA THR A 113 -7.51 -7.41 10.14
C THR A 113 -6.34 -6.49 9.79
N SER A 114 -6.03 -5.48 10.61
CA SER A 114 -4.88 -4.61 10.37
C SER A 114 -3.53 -5.34 10.47
N LYS A 115 -3.43 -6.42 11.27
CA LYS A 115 -2.24 -7.27 11.32
C LYS A 115 -2.09 -8.10 10.04
N GLN A 116 -3.18 -8.60 9.45
CA GLN A 116 -3.15 -9.28 8.15
C GLN A 116 -2.74 -8.30 7.05
N LEU A 117 -3.40 -7.14 6.97
CA LEU A 117 -3.13 -6.13 5.96
C LEU A 117 -1.68 -5.62 6.01
N LEU A 118 -1.12 -5.44 7.21
CA LEU A 118 0.29 -5.05 7.34
C LEU A 118 1.24 -6.13 6.79
N LYS A 119 0.94 -7.42 6.95
CA LYS A 119 1.77 -8.48 6.35
C LYS A 119 1.76 -8.36 4.82
N VAL A 120 0.61 -8.07 4.23
CA VAL A 120 0.47 -7.88 2.78
C VAL A 120 1.30 -6.67 2.33
N VAL A 121 1.16 -5.52 2.99
CA VAL A 121 1.93 -4.30 2.65
C VAL A 121 3.44 -4.50 2.78
N VAL A 122 3.89 -5.24 3.80
CA VAL A 122 5.32 -5.56 3.95
C VAL A 122 5.79 -6.52 2.86
N ALA A 123 5.01 -7.54 2.51
CA ALA A 123 5.33 -8.45 1.42
C ALA A 123 5.39 -7.71 0.07
N ASP A 124 4.43 -6.83 -0.20
CA ASP A 124 4.37 -5.99 -1.39
C ASP A 124 5.57 -5.04 -1.49
N PHE A 125 5.97 -4.44 -0.37
CA PHE A 125 7.19 -3.63 -0.31
C PHE A 125 8.46 -4.44 -0.66
N ILE A 126 8.58 -5.67 -0.14
CA ILE A 126 9.72 -6.57 -0.44
C ILE A 126 9.73 -6.94 -1.93
N ILE A 127 8.57 -7.31 -2.49
CA ILE A 127 8.43 -7.67 -3.90
C ILE A 127 8.79 -6.47 -4.79
N THR A 128 8.27 -5.29 -4.49
CA THR A 128 8.59 -4.05 -5.21
C THR A 128 10.08 -3.74 -5.14
N PHE A 129 10.70 -3.84 -3.96
CA PHE A 129 12.13 -3.60 -3.80
C PHE A 129 12.96 -4.61 -4.59
N TYR A 130 12.57 -5.88 -4.60
CA TYR A 130 13.21 -6.91 -5.42
C TYR A 130 13.09 -6.58 -6.92
N PHE A 131 11.90 -6.19 -7.39
CA PHE A 131 11.69 -5.77 -8.78
C PHE A 131 12.54 -4.57 -9.17
N ALA A 132 12.64 -3.58 -8.27
CA ALA A 132 13.51 -2.43 -8.45
C ALA A 132 14.98 -2.83 -8.65
N VAL A 133 15.48 -3.77 -7.86
CA VAL A 133 16.86 -4.27 -7.98
C VAL A 133 17.07 -5.05 -9.28
N VAL A 134 16.14 -5.94 -9.64
CA VAL A 134 16.22 -6.72 -10.89
C VAL A 134 16.25 -5.81 -12.11
N LEU A 135 15.34 -4.84 -12.17
CA LEU A 135 15.29 -3.88 -13.28
C LEU A 135 16.55 -3.02 -13.34
N TYR A 136 17.08 -2.58 -12.20
CA TYR A 136 18.36 -1.85 -12.15
C TYR A 136 19.51 -2.65 -12.78
N TYR A 137 19.64 -3.93 -12.41
CA TYR A 137 20.66 -4.81 -12.99
C TYR A 137 20.43 -5.10 -14.48
N GLN A 138 19.18 -5.24 -14.90
CA GLN A 138 18.85 -5.49 -16.30
C GLN A 138 19.17 -4.28 -17.19
N VAL A 139 18.93 -3.08 -16.67
CA VAL A 139 19.24 -1.81 -17.36
C VAL A 139 20.75 -1.57 -17.45
N GLN A 140 21.55 -1.93 -16.43
CA GLN A 140 23.02 -1.77 -16.48
C GLN A 140 23.78 -2.92 -17.14
N GLY A 141 23.28 -4.15 -17.02
CA GLY A 141 24.00 -5.38 -17.37
C GLY A 141 23.63 -5.98 -18.73
N GLY A 142 23.22 -5.14 -19.69
CA GLY A 142 22.66 -5.54 -20.98
C GLY A 142 23.41 -6.71 -21.63
N GLY A 143 22.76 -7.88 -21.70
CA GLY A 143 23.23 -9.05 -22.45
C GLY A 143 23.78 -10.24 -21.66
N ASN A 144 24.00 -10.13 -20.35
CA ASN A 144 24.53 -11.26 -19.57
C ASN A 144 23.47 -12.33 -19.24
N THR A 145 23.84 -13.61 -19.21
CA THR A 145 22.95 -14.73 -18.82
C THR A 145 22.25 -14.48 -17.48
N LEU A 146 22.91 -13.76 -16.56
CA LEU A 146 22.34 -13.37 -15.27
C LEU A 146 21.10 -12.48 -15.41
N SER A 147 21.05 -11.56 -16.37
CA SER A 147 19.87 -10.72 -16.58
C SER A 147 18.69 -11.51 -17.16
N GLN A 148 18.95 -12.53 -17.99
CA GLN A 148 17.91 -13.44 -18.49
C GLN A 148 17.33 -14.31 -17.37
N VAL A 149 18.18 -14.86 -16.50
CA VAL A 149 17.73 -15.65 -15.33
C VAL A 149 16.95 -14.78 -14.36
N LEU A 150 17.40 -13.55 -14.11
CA LEU A 150 16.67 -12.60 -13.26
C LEU A 150 15.31 -12.23 -13.87
N GLY A 151 15.23 -11.99 -15.17
CA GLY A 151 13.95 -11.75 -15.86
C GLY A 151 12.98 -12.94 -15.74
N ALA A 152 13.45 -14.17 -15.94
CA ALA A 152 12.60 -15.36 -15.76
C ALA A 152 12.14 -15.53 -14.31
N SER A 153 13.01 -15.23 -13.33
CA SER A 153 12.64 -15.26 -11.92
C SER A 153 11.63 -14.16 -11.54
N PHE A 154 11.70 -13.00 -12.20
CA PHE A 154 10.73 -11.91 -12.05
C PHE A 154 9.33 -12.35 -12.46
N ASP A 155 9.17 -12.96 -13.64
CA ASP A 155 7.88 -13.43 -14.14
C ASP A 155 7.28 -14.50 -13.20
N LEU A 156 8.11 -15.39 -12.67
CA LEU A 156 7.70 -16.40 -11.70
C LEU A 156 7.19 -15.77 -10.40
N VAL A 157 7.93 -14.80 -9.85
CA VAL A 157 7.53 -14.10 -8.61
C VAL A 157 6.25 -13.31 -8.83
N ALA A 158 6.08 -12.66 -9.98
CA ALA A 158 4.85 -11.96 -10.34
C ALA A 158 3.65 -12.92 -10.43
N ALA A 159 3.81 -14.07 -11.09
CA ALA A 159 2.77 -15.09 -11.20
C ALA A 159 2.40 -15.67 -9.82
N VAL A 160 3.38 -15.96 -8.97
CA VAL A 160 3.13 -16.44 -7.60
C VAL A 160 2.42 -15.37 -6.78
N SER A 161 2.84 -14.11 -6.87
CA SER A 161 2.21 -12.98 -6.16
C SER A 161 0.74 -12.82 -6.54
N ALA A 162 0.41 -12.91 -7.83
CA ALA A 162 -0.96 -12.81 -8.34
C ALA A 162 -1.89 -13.91 -7.78
N VAL A 163 -1.35 -15.10 -7.50
CA VAL A 163 -2.10 -16.20 -6.87
C VAL A 163 -2.13 -16.08 -5.34
N LEU A 164 -1.04 -15.62 -4.73
CA LEU A 164 -0.90 -15.57 -3.27
C LEU A 164 -1.75 -14.46 -2.64
N LEU A 165 -1.86 -13.30 -3.31
CA LEU A 165 -2.65 -12.15 -2.84
C LEU A 165 -4.11 -12.51 -2.50
N PRO A 166 -4.90 -13.11 -3.40
CA PRO A 166 -6.29 -13.49 -3.09
C PRO A 166 -6.37 -14.54 -1.98
N VAL A 167 -5.43 -15.50 -1.92
CA VAL A 167 -5.39 -16.50 -0.84
C VAL A 167 -5.18 -15.83 0.52
N LEU A 168 -4.29 -14.85 0.60
CA LEU A 168 -3.97 -14.13 1.84
C LEU A 168 -5.12 -13.26 2.33
N PHE A 169 -6.01 -12.79 1.44
CA PHE A 169 -7.23 -12.07 1.83
C PHE A 169 -8.38 -12.99 2.29
N ILE A 170 -8.35 -14.27 1.91
CA ILE A 170 -9.38 -15.25 2.29
C ILE A 170 -9.10 -15.86 3.67
N THR A 171 -7.83 -16.02 4.06
CA THR A 171 -7.39 -16.61 5.35
C THR A 171 -7.14 -15.58 6.46
#